data_AF-A0A2I2ZLV6-F1
#
_entry.id   AF-A0A2I2ZLV6-F1
#
_cell.length_a   1.000
_cell.length_b   1.000
_cell.length_c   1.000
_cell.angle_alpha   90.00
_cell.angle_beta   90.00
_cell.angle_gamma   90.00
#
_symmetry.space_group_name_H-M   'P 1'
#
loop_
_entity.id
_entity.type
_entity.pdbx_description
1 polymer ?
#
loop_
_entity_poly.entity_id
_entity_poly.type
_entity_poly.pdbx_seq_one_letter_code
_entity_poly.pdbx_strand_id
1 'polypeptide(L)'
;IQPISSFWACFKSIFYIHTETGNSRTHLPGFVLFLFLEILTTLRPNMYFTAPLQEKVIWRIFFLGAVFSWLVRTVYCHSEKVSRTFSKLYYSGIAPLLIRSFVPWLCYSFYCSPQPWLIYLSIICVLGISWDRFVTPKHRQTRAGVLLGLGLSGIVPTMHFPIAEGFVKATTVGQMGWFFLVAVMYITRAGLYAEFHYSREGDCTDDSLL
;
A
#
# COMPACT_ATOMS: atom_id res chain seq x y z
N ILE A 1 -19.94 -17.22 -8.73
CA ILE A 1 -18.63 -17.88 -8.88
C ILE A 1 -18.69 -19.18 -8.09
N GLN A 2 -18.46 -20.33 -8.72
CA GLN A 2 -18.35 -21.60 -7.99
C GLN A 2 -17.05 -21.59 -7.17
N PRO A 3 -17.10 -21.88 -5.86
CA PRO A 3 -15.92 -21.91 -5.01
C PRO A 3 -14.97 -23.04 -5.44
N ILE A 4 -13.69 -22.72 -5.58
CA ILE A 4 -12.66 -23.69 -5.97
C ILE A 4 -12.08 -24.29 -4.68
N SER A 5 -12.48 -25.51 -4.32
CA SER A 5 -12.12 -26.17 -3.05
C SER A 5 -10.64 -26.57 -2.89
N SER A 6 -9.75 -26.08 -3.76
CA SER A 6 -8.32 -26.39 -3.75
C SER A 6 -7.47 -25.12 -3.84
N PHE A 7 -6.59 -24.92 -2.86
CA PHE A 7 -5.60 -23.83 -2.85
C PHE A 7 -4.72 -23.86 -4.11
N TRP A 8 -4.32 -25.05 -4.56
CA TRP A 8 -3.49 -25.19 -5.76
C TRP A 8 -4.24 -24.75 -7.02
N ALA A 9 -5.53 -25.03 -7.11
CA ALA A 9 -6.35 -24.55 -8.21
C ALA A 9 -6.57 -23.01 -8.14
N CYS A 10 -6.61 -22.40 -6.95
CA CYS A 10 -6.57 -20.95 -6.80
C CYS A 10 -5.24 -20.34 -7.28
N PHE A 11 -4.08 -20.94 -6.96
CA PHE A 11 -2.80 -20.50 -7.52
C PHE A 11 -2.73 -20.69 -9.03
N LYS A 12 -3.25 -21.81 -9.55
CA LYS A 12 -3.31 -22.09 -10.99
C LYS A 12 -4.21 -21.08 -11.72
N SER A 13 -5.27 -20.59 -11.07
CA SER A 13 -6.19 -19.58 -11.62
C SER A 13 -5.48 -18.26 -12.00
N ILE A 14 -4.32 -17.96 -11.41
CA ILE A 14 -3.47 -16.82 -11.81
C ILE A 14 -3.12 -16.90 -13.30
N PHE A 15 -2.89 -18.10 -13.83
CA PHE A 15 -2.48 -18.32 -15.23
C PHE A 15 -3.67 -18.51 -16.18
N TYR A 16 -4.91 -18.54 -15.69
CA TYR A 16 -6.13 -18.61 -16.50
C TYR A 16 -6.87 -17.27 -16.53
N ILE A 17 -7.57 -16.97 -17.64
CA ILE A 17 -8.31 -15.72 -17.82
C ILE A 17 -9.70 -15.85 -17.21
N HIS A 18 -9.96 -15.09 -16.15
CA HIS A 18 -11.21 -14.95 -15.42
C HIS A 18 -11.39 -13.47 -15.03
N THR A 19 -12.58 -13.08 -14.60
CA THR A 19 -12.92 -11.68 -14.24
C THR A 19 -12.04 -11.09 -13.12
N GLU A 20 -11.51 -11.92 -12.21
CA GLU A 20 -10.58 -11.50 -11.14
C GLU A 20 -9.10 -11.61 -11.53
N THR A 21 -8.80 -12.18 -12.69
CA THR A 21 -7.43 -12.43 -13.16
C THR A 21 -6.64 -11.14 -13.36
N GLY A 22 -7.31 -10.06 -13.78
CA GLY A 22 -6.67 -8.74 -13.91
C GLY A 22 -6.16 -8.20 -12.58
N ASN A 23 -6.86 -8.45 -11.48
CA ASN A 23 -6.50 -7.94 -10.15
C ASN A 23 -5.35 -8.73 -9.51
N SER A 24 -5.27 -10.04 -9.77
CA SER A 24 -4.15 -10.87 -9.26
C SER A 24 -2.89 -10.76 -10.12
N ARG A 25 -3.01 -10.68 -11.45
CA ARG A 25 -1.86 -10.58 -12.37
C ARG A 25 -1.16 -9.23 -12.29
N THR A 26 -1.87 -8.14 -12.07
CA THR A 26 -1.26 -6.79 -11.96
C THR A 26 -0.39 -6.64 -10.72
N HIS A 27 -0.70 -7.36 -9.63
CA HIS A 27 0.07 -7.32 -8.39
C HIS A 27 1.21 -8.37 -8.33
N LEU A 28 1.23 -9.36 -9.24
CA LEU A 28 2.26 -10.40 -9.30
C LEU A 28 3.66 -9.85 -9.62
N PRO A 29 3.87 -8.94 -10.60
CA PRO A 29 5.18 -8.33 -10.84
C PRO A 29 5.72 -7.60 -9.61
N GLY A 30 4.85 -6.88 -8.89
CA GLY A 30 5.22 -6.21 -7.64
C GLY A 30 5.67 -7.22 -6.57
N PHE A 31 4.96 -8.34 -6.40
CA PHE A 31 5.35 -9.41 -5.49
C PHE A 31 6.75 -9.97 -5.81
N VAL A 32 7.02 -10.30 -7.08
CA VAL A 32 8.33 -10.82 -7.51
C VAL A 32 9.44 -9.81 -7.24
N LEU A 33 9.20 -8.53 -7.56
CA LEU A 33 10.14 -7.44 -7.31
C LEU A 33 10.43 -7.27 -5.81
N PHE A 34 9.40 -7.23 -4.96
CA PHE A 34 9.58 -7.05 -3.52
C PHE A 34 10.27 -8.24 -2.85
N LEU A 35 9.98 -9.47 -3.29
CA LEU A 35 10.74 -10.65 -2.84
C LEU A 35 12.22 -10.58 -3.24
N PHE A 36 12.49 -10.20 -4.49
CA PHE A 36 13.85 -10.05 -4.97
C PHE A 36 14.61 -8.99 -4.15
N LEU A 37 14.00 -7.83 -3.89
CA LEU A 37 14.57 -6.78 -3.06
C LEU A 37 14.76 -7.22 -1.59
N GLU A 38 13.86 -8.01 -1.03
CA GLU A 38 14.01 -8.58 0.32
C GLU A 38 15.24 -9.50 0.43
N ILE A 39 15.42 -10.37 -0.57
CA ILE A 39 16.58 -11.26 -0.64
C ILE A 39 17.85 -10.43 -0.80
N LEU A 40 17.86 -9.47 -1.72
CA LEU A 40 19.02 -8.60 -1.92
C LEU A 40 19.40 -7.84 -0.65
N THR A 41 18.45 -7.17 0.01
CA THR A 41 18.70 -6.41 1.25
C THR A 41 19.18 -7.29 2.41
N THR A 42 18.71 -8.53 2.48
CA THR A 42 19.20 -9.53 3.43
C THR A 42 20.66 -9.92 3.17
N LEU A 43 20.99 -10.17 1.90
CA LEU A 43 22.33 -10.60 1.46
C LEU A 43 23.35 -9.45 1.47
N ARG A 44 22.92 -8.19 1.51
CA ARG A 44 23.83 -7.03 1.54
C ARG A 44 24.70 -7.05 2.81
N PRO A 45 26.03 -6.91 2.68
CA PRO A 45 26.95 -6.86 3.81
C PRO A 45 26.63 -5.70 4.78
N ASN A 46 26.90 -5.92 6.07
CA ASN A 46 26.57 -4.95 7.12
C ASN A 46 27.36 -3.63 7.01
N MET A 47 28.52 -3.62 6.33
CA MET A 47 29.34 -2.42 6.10
C MET A 47 28.64 -1.31 5.30
N TYR A 48 27.56 -1.63 4.58
CA TYR A 48 26.78 -0.66 3.81
C TYR A 48 25.66 0.00 4.63
N PHE A 49 25.49 -0.38 5.90
CA PHE A 49 24.45 0.15 6.78
C PHE A 49 25.09 0.80 8.01
N THR A 50 24.55 1.93 8.44
CA THR A 50 25.03 2.60 9.65
C THR A 50 24.52 1.86 10.89
N ALA A 51 23.28 1.37 10.85
CA ALA A 51 22.66 0.56 11.90
C ALA A 51 22.08 -0.74 11.30
N PRO A 52 22.91 -1.76 11.04
CA PRO A 52 22.54 -2.91 10.20
C PRO A 52 21.35 -3.71 10.74
N LEU A 53 21.20 -3.85 12.06
CA LEU A 53 20.04 -4.56 12.63
C LEU A 53 18.75 -3.77 12.41
N GLN A 54 18.75 -2.49 12.79
CA GLN A 54 17.56 -1.63 12.72
C GLN A 54 17.10 -1.43 11.28
N GLU A 55 18.02 -1.06 10.38
CA GLU A 55 17.70 -0.80 8.97
C GLU A 55 17.18 -2.07 8.28
N LYS A 56 17.82 -3.24 8.51
CA LYS A 56 17.34 -4.51 7.93
C LYS A 56 15.97 -4.92 8.47
N VAL A 57 15.69 -4.72 9.75
CA VAL A 57 14.36 -5.01 10.33
C VAL A 57 13.28 -4.13 9.70
N ILE A 58 13.55 -2.83 9.54
CA ILE A 58 12.61 -1.89 8.91
C ILE A 58 12.28 -2.34 7.48
N TRP A 59 13.30 -2.64 6.66
CA TRP A 59 13.11 -3.09 5.29
C TRP A 59 12.40 -4.45 5.21
N ARG A 60 12.75 -5.41 6.08
CA ARG A 60 12.06 -6.71 6.15
C ARG A 60 10.58 -6.58 6.45
N ILE A 61 10.22 -5.75 7.45
CA ILE A 61 8.83 -5.52 7.81
C ILE A 61 8.04 -4.94 6.63
N PHE A 62 8.64 -4.02 5.88
CA PHE A 62 8.06 -3.45 4.66
C PHE A 62 7.83 -4.51 3.58
N PHE A 63 8.86 -5.29 3.22
CA PHE A 63 8.76 -6.30 2.16
C PHE A 63 7.82 -7.46 2.49
N LEU A 64 7.90 -8.01 3.71
CA LEU A 64 6.99 -9.07 4.18
C LEU A 64 5.52 -8.60 4.14
N GLY A 65 5.28 -7.32 4.41
CA GLY A 65 3.95 -6.73 4.28
C GLY A 65 3.39 -6.78 2.86
N ALA A 66 4.22 -6.48 1.86
CA ALA A 66 3.83 -6.54 0.45
C ALA A 66 3.55 -7.98 0.00
N VAL A 67 4.39 -8.93 0.42
CA VAL A 67 4.23 -10.36 0.15
C VAL A 67 2.91 -10.89 0.73
N PHE A 68 2.64 -10.57 1.99
CA PHE A 68 1.40 -10.97 2.65
C PHE A 68 0.15 -10.41 1.94
N SER A 69 0.20 -9.14 1.49
CA SER A 69 -0.91 -8.53 0.75
C SER A 69 -1.22 -9.26 -0.55
N TRP A 70 -0.21 -9.72 -1.29
CA TRP A 70 -0.40 -10.52 -2.49
C TRP A 70 -1.00 -11.89 -2.20
N LEU A 71 -0.50 -12.59 -1.18
CA LEU A 71 -1.02 -13.91 -0.77
C LEU A 71 -2.51 -13.86 -0.42
N VAL A 72 -2.94 -12.84 0.33
CA VAL A 72 -4.33 -12.63 0.71
C VAL A 72 -5.24 -12.45 -0.53
N ARG A 73 -4.76 -11.78 -1.59
CA ARG A 73 -5.51 -11.61 -2.84
C ARG A 73 -5.65 -12.93 -3.62
N THR A 74 -4.61 -13.75 -3.64
CA THR A 74 -4.58 -15.01 -4.41
C THR A 74 -5.55 -16.07 -3.87
N VAL A 75 -5.78 -16.10 -2.56
CA VAL A 75 -6.65 -17.12 -1.91
C VAL A 75 -8.13 -16.75 -1.89
N TYR A 76 -8.51 -15.61 -2.47
CA TYR A 76 -9.88 -15.10 -2.46
C TYR A 76 -10.91 -16.05 -3.13
N CYS A 77 -10.47 -16.90 -4.05
CA CYS A 77 -11.32 -17.83 -4.82
C CYS A 77 -11.64 -19.17 -4.13
N HIS A 78 -11.08 -19.45 -2.95
CA HIS A 78 -11.05 -20.81 -2.40
C HIS A 78 -12.43 -21.30 -1.89
N SER A 79 -13.04 -20.55 -0.98
CA SER A 79 -14.37 -20.88 -0.45
C SER A 79 -15.04 -19.63 0.10
N GLU A 80 -16.34 -19.64 0.27
CA GLU A 80 -17.06 -18.47 0.80
C GLU A 80 -16.58 -18.08 2.22
N LYS A 81 -16.30 -19.07 3.07
CA LYS A 81 -15.75 -18.85 4.42
C LYS A 81 -14.34 -18.26 4.36
N VAL A 82 -13.47 -18.79 3.49
CA VAL A 82 -12.10 -18.30 3.30
C VAL A 82 -12.13 -16.89 2.69
N SER A 83 -12.90 -16.70 1.63
CA SER A 83 -13.08 -15.40 0.96
C SER A 83 -13.55 -14.32 1.95
N ARG A 84 -14.53 -14.59 2.83
CA ARG A 84 -14.97 -13.62 3.85
C ARG A 84 -13.88 -13.28 4.87
N THR A 85 -13.13 -14.26 5.35
CA THR A 85 -12.03 -14.03 6.31
C THR A 85 -10.88 -13.26 5.67
N PHE A 86 -10.47 -13.67 4.47
CA PHE A 86 -9.37 -13.03 3.74
C PHE A 86 -9.76 -11.66 3.17
N SER A 87 -11.04 -11.41 2.88
CA SER A 87 -11.55 -10.06 2.58
C SER A 87 -11.35 -9.11 3.76
N LYS A 88 -11.69 -9.55 4.98
CA LYS A 88 -11.49 -8.74 6.19
C LYS A 88 -10.00 -8.45 6.41
N LEU A 89 -9.15 -9.47 6.29
CA LEU A 89 -7.69 -9.34 6.36
C LEU A 89 -7.13 -8.41 5.27
N TYR A 90 -7.69 -8.45 4.07
CA TYR A 90 -7.30 -7.58 2.96
C TYR A 90 -7.61 -6.12 3.25
N TYR A 91 -8.85 -5.81 3.65
CA TYR A 91 -9.26 -4.44 3.97
C TYR A 91 -8.58 -3.89 5.23
N SER A 92 -8.35 -4.75 6.22
CA SER A 92 -7.57 -4.42 7.42
C SER A 92 -6.09 -4.21 7.05
N GLY A 93 -5.53 -5.02 6.15
CA GLY A 93 -4.11 -5.01 5.79
C GLY A 93 -3.62 -3.80 4.99
N ILE A 94 -4.51 -2.99 4.41
CA ILE A 94 -4.15 -1.76 3.69
C ILE A 94 -3.50 -0.74 4.63
N ALA A 95 -4.07 -0.53 5.82
CA ALA A 95 -3.56 0.47 6.76
C ALA A 95 -2.16 0.09 7.32
N PRO A 96 -1.91 -1.15 7.80
CA PRO A 96 -0.58 -1.62 8.16
C PRO A 96 0.43 -1.58 7.00
N LEU A 97 -0.01 -1.79 5.75
CA LEU A 97 0.88 -1.67 4.58
C LEU A 97 1.33 -0.22 4.38
N LEU A 98 0.41 0.74 4.50
CA LEU A 98 0.74 2.17 4.45
C LEU A 98 1.66 2.55 5.61
N ILE A 99 1.30 2.24 6.86
CA ILE A 99 2.14 2.52 8.03
C ILE A 99 3.58 2.03 7.79
N ARG A 100 3.76 0.77 7.38
CA ARG A 100 5.07 0.17 7.12
C ARG A 100 5.83 0.82 5.97
N SER A 101 5.13 1.42 5.00
CA SER A 101 5.75 2.18 3.90
C SER A 101 6.31 3.52 4.40
N PHE A 102 5.66 4.15 5.37
CA PHE A 102 6.12 5.41 5.97
C PHE A 102 7.34 5.22 6.89
N VAL A 103 7.51 4.06 7.53
CA VAL A 103 8.61 3.79 8.48
C VAL A 103 10.01 4.04 7.88
N PRO A 104 10.45 3.37 6.80
CA PRO A 104 11.79 3.61 6.24
C PRO A 104 11.95 5.06 5.80
N TRP A 105 10.94 5.62 5.14
CA TRP A 105 11.00 7.00 4.66
C TRP A 105 11.19 8.01 5.80
N LEU A 106 10.41 7.95 6.87
CA LEU A 106 10.54 8.85 8.02
C LEU A 106 11.87 8.66 8.75
N CYS A 107 12.30 7.40 8.91
CA CYS A 107 13.57 7.06 9.55
C CYS A 107 14.78 7.64 8.80
N TYR A 108 14.81 7.56 7.47
CA TYR A 108 15.90 8.11 6.67
C TYR A 108 15.80 9.64 6.51
N SER A 109 14.59 10.21 6.47
CA SER A 109 14.42 11.66 6.33
C SER A 109 14.83 12.40 7.60
N PHE A 110 14.46 11.91 8.78
CA PHE A 110 14.80 12.54 10.05
C PHE A 110 15.86 11.72 10.81
N TYR A 111 16.81 11.14 10.09
CA TYR A 111 17.84 10.28 10.69
C TYR A 111 18.63 11.00 11.81
N CYS A 112 18.94 12.29 11.60
CA CYS A 112 19.67 13.12 12.56
C CYS A 112 18.80 13.64 13.72
N SER A 113 17.48 13.57 13.60
CA SER A 113 16.52 14.22 14.51
C SER A 113 15.41 13.24 14.91
N PRO A 114 15.55 12.52 16.04
CA PRO A 114 14.64 11.41 16.35
C PRO A 114 13.21 11.83 16.73
N GLN A 115 13.04 13.05 17.25
CA GLN A 115 11.74 13.53 17.72
C GLN A 115 10.68 13.63 16.61
N PRO A 116 10.93 14.29 15.45
CA PRO A 116 9.95 14.39 14.37
C PRO A 116 9.45 13.04 13.85
N TRP A 117 10.32 12.07 13.56
CA TRP A 117 9.86 10.81 12.97
C TRP A 117 9.03 9.97 13.94
N LEU A 118 9.32 10.00 15.25
CA LEU A 118 8.50 9.34 16.26
C LEU A 118 7.11 9.96 16.36
N ILE A 119 7.02 11.30 16.32
CA ILE A 119 5.74 12.02 16.33
C ILE A 119 4.93 11.64 15.09
N TYR A 120 5.50 11.72 13.89
CA TYR A 120 4.79 11.36 12.66
C TYR A 120 4.39 9.88 12.63
N LEU A 121 5.26 8.98 13.07
CA LEU A 121 4.94 7.56 13.16
C LEU A 121 3.76 7.31 14.12
N SER A 122 3.73 7.99 15.27
CA SER A 122 2.62 7.88 16.22
C SER A 122 1.28 8.31 15.61
N ILE A 123 1.26 9.43 14.87
CA ILE A 123 0.06 9.94 14.19
C ILE A 123 -0.43 8.94 13.14
N ILE A 124 0.46 8.43 12.29
CA ILE A 124 0.14 7.47 11.23
C ILE A 124 -0.37 6.15 11.82
N CYS A 125 0.21 5.68 12.93
CA CYS A 125 -0.26 4.50 13.65
C CYS A 125 -1.68 4.69 14.23
N VAL A 126 -1.96 5.83 14.88
CA VAL A 126 -3.29 6.14 15.42
C VAL A 126 -4.33 6.19 14.31
N LEU A 127 -4.03 6.88 13.21
CA LEU A 127 -4.90 6.94 12.03
C LEU A 127 -5.12 5.54 11.43
N GLY A 128 -4.08 4.72 11.31
CA GLY A 128 -4.21 3.36 10.76
C GLY A 128 -5.00 2.39 11.65
N ILE A 129 -4.86 2.48 12.98
CA ILE A 129 -5.69 1.70 13.92
C ILE A 129 -7.15 2.16 13.84
N SER A 130 -7.39 3.46 13.70
CA SER A 130 -8.75 3.99 13.56
C SER A 130 -9.45 3.45 12.31
N TRP A 131 -8.73 3.25 11.20
CA TRP A 131 -9.27 2.64 9.98
C TRP A 131 -9.79 1.22 10.21
N ASP A 132 -9.07 0.40 10.99
CA ASP A 132 -9.46 -1.00 11.25
C ASP A 132 -10.83 -1.10 11.95
N ARG A 133 -11.17 -0.12 12.78
CA ARG A 133 -12.49 -0.01 13.42
C ARG A 133 -13.64 0.21 12.43
N PHE A 134 -13.36 0.72 11.23
CA PHE A 134 -14.36 1.04 10.20
C PHE A 134 -14.38 0.07 9.01
N VAL A 135 -13.83 -1.14 9.16
CA VAL A 135 -13.81 -2.16 8.09
C VAL A 135 -15.23 -2.66 7.70
N THR A 136 -16.27 -2.35 8.47
CA THR A 136 -17.66 -2.73 8.17
C THR A 136 -18.24 -2.02 6.93
N PRO A 137 -19.08 -2.71 6.12
CA PRO A 137 -19.62 -2.16 4.87
C PRO A 137 -20.51 -0.92 5.05
N LYS A 138 -21.06 -0.72 6.25
CA LYS A 138 -21.90 0.44 6.61
C LYS A 138 -21.14 1.77 6.61
N HIS A 139 -19.82 1.75 6.74
CA HIS A 139 -18.97 2.94 6.88
C HIS A 139 -18.07 3.19 5.66
N ARG A 140 -18.51 2.79 4.44
CA ARG A 140 -17.69 2.84 3.22
C ARG A 140 -17.07 4.23 2.96
N GLN A 141 -17.84 5.30 3.16
CA GLN A 141 -17.38 6.68 2.98
C GLN A 141 -16.39 7.10 4.08
N THR A 142 -16.70 6.81 5.35
CA THR A 142 -15.79 7.08 6.49
C THR A 142 -14.47 6.35 6.33
N ARG A 143 -14.51 5.10 5.84
CA ARG A 143 -13.32 4.35 5.41
C ARG A 143 -12.53 5.23 4.45
N ALA A 144 -13.04 5.46 3.24
CA ALA A 144 -12.32 6.21 2.20
C ALA A 144 -11.70 7.51 2.71
N GLY A 145 -12.42 8.27 3.56
CA GLY A 145 -11.92 9.46 4.23
C GLY A 145 -10.71 9.21 5.15
N VAL A 146 -10.74 8.20 6.03
CA VAL A 146 -9.61 7.87 6.92
C VAL A 146 -8.37 7.42 6.13
N LEU A 147 -8.54 6.65 5.04
CA LEU A 147 -7.40 6.24 4.20
C LEU A 147 -6.84 7.41 3.40
N LEU A 148 -7.70 8.28 2.89
CA LEU A 148 -7.28 9.52 2.25
C LEU A 148 -6.51 10.40 3.25
N GLY A 149 -7.02 10.56 4.47
CA GLY A 149 -6.35 11.28 5.56
C GLY A 149 -4.99 10.66 5.93
N LEU A 150 -4.92 9.32 5.99
CA LEU A 150 -3.66 8.61 6.21
C LEU A 150 -2.64 8.89 5.09
N GLY A 151 -3.06 8.90 3.83
CA GLY A 151 -2.21 9.26 2.70
C GLY A 151 -1.77 10.74 2.73
N LEU A 152 -2.71 11.65 2.95
CA LEU A 152 -2.46 13.10 3.00
C LEU A 152 -1.63 13.51 4.22
N SER A 153 -1.65 12.72 5.31
CA SER A 153 -0.81 12.96 6.47
C SER A 153 0.69 13.00 6.14
N GLY A 154 1.10 12.36 5.03
CA GLY A 154 2.46 12.42 4.50
C GLY A 154 2.92 13.81 4.03
N ILE A 155 2.00 14.72 3.71
CA ILE A 155 2.34 16.08 3.26
C ILE A 155 3.07 16.86 4.38
N VAL A 156 2.65 16.67 5.63
CA VAL A 156 3.23 17.38 6.78
C VAL A 156 4.73 17.05 6.98
N PRO A 157 5.16 15.78 7.10
CA PRO A 157 6.58 15.45 7.17
C PRO A 157 7.36 15.86 5.92
N THR A 158 6.75 15.78 4.72
CA THR A 158 7.39 16.25 3.48
C THR A 158 7.65 17.75 3.49
N MET A 159 6.76 18.56 4.08
CA MET A 159 6.96 20.01 4.22
C MET A 159 7.90 20.36 5.38
N HIS A 160 7.87 19.59 6.47
CA HIS A 160 8.75 19.83 7.61
C HIS A 160 10.22 19.58 7.27
N PHE A 161 10.53 18.54 6.48
CA PHE A 161 11.90 18.20 6.10
C PHE A 161 12.70 19.37 5.46
N PRO A 162 12.23 20.06 4.40
CA PRO A 162 12.96 21.19 3.82
C PRO A 162 13.04 22.41 4.75
N ILE A 163 12.08 22.58 5.66
CA ILE A 163 12.10 23.66 6.66
C ILE A 163 13.19 23.39 7.71
N ALA A 164 13.32 22.14 8.16
CA ALA A 164 14.28 21.75 9.19
C ALA A 164 15.71 21.58 8.65
N GLU A 165 15.86 20.99 7.46
CA GLU A 165 17.16 20.56 6.91
C GLU A 165 17.65 21.44 5.75
N GLY A 166 16.82 22.39 5.30
CA GLY A 166 17.11 23.30 4.21
C GLY A 166 16.68 22.79 2.84
N PHE A 167 16.26 23.71 1.97
CA PHE A 167 15.71 23.41 0.65
C PHE A 167 16.74 22.74 -0.30
N VAL A 168 18.02 23.10 -0.20
CA VAL A 168 19.09 22.54 -1.04
C VAL A 168 19.31 21.06 -0.72
N LYS A 169 19.30 20.67 0.56
CA LYS A 169 19.43 19.27 0.97
C LYS A 169 18.17 18.48 0.56
N ALA A 170 17.00 19.08 0.70
CA ALA A 170 15.74 18.44 0.30
C ALA A 170 15.64 18.14 -1.20
N THR A 171 16.21 19.01 -2.03
CA THR A 171 16.22 18.85 -3.49
C THR A 171 17.37 17.95 -3.98
N THR A 172 18.55 18.02 -3.38
CA THR A 172 19.73 17.22 -3.78
C THR A 172 19.68 15.76 -3.34
N VAL A 173 19.08 15.45 -2.19
CA VAL A 173 18.88 14.05 -1.71
C VAL A 173 17.79 13.34 -2.53
N GLY A 174 17.16 14.03 -3.50
CA GLY A 174 16.27 13.45 -4.50
C GLY A 174 14.85 13.16 -4.00
N GLN A 175 14.52 13.46 -2.73
CA GLN A 175 13.21 13.14 -2.16
C GLN A 175 12.06 13.87 -2.86
N MET A 176 12.26 15.14 -3.23
CA MET A 176 11.20 15.96 -3.85
C MET A 176 10.77 15.44 -5.24
N GLY A 177 11.70 14.94 -6.04
CA GLY A 177 11.38 14.33 -7.34
C GLY A 177 10.53 13.07 -7.20
N TRP A 178 10.84 12.22 -6.22
CA TRP A 178 10.05 11.02 -5.93
C TRP A 178 8.65 11.35 -5.42
N PHE A 179 8.48 12.38 -4.59
CA PHE A 179 7.13 12.82 -4.16
C PHE A 179 6.29 13.33 -5.30
N PHE A 180 6.88 14.11 -6.20
CA PHE A 180 6.18 14.58 -7.39
C PHE A 180 5.73 13.40 -8.26
N LEU A 181 6.61 12.43 -8.51
CA LEU A 181 6.27 11.21 -9.25
C LEU A 181 5.13 10.44 -8.59
N VAL A 182 5.20 10.23 -7.27
CA VAL A 182 4.16 9.53 -6.50
C VAL A 182 2.84 10.31 -6.55
N ALA A 183 2.86 11.63 -6.41
CA ALA A 183 1.68 12.48 -6.48
C ALA A 183 1.01 12.37 -7.86
N VAL A 184 1.79 12.46 -8.94
CA VAL A 184 1.30 12.28 -10.31
C VAL A 184 0.67 10.89 -10.48
N MET A 185 1.34 9.82 -10.03
CA MET A 185 0.79 8.46 -10.10
C MET A 185 -0.53 8.31 -9.34
N TYR A 186 -0.65 8.93 -8.16
CA TYR A 186 -1.88 8.91 -7.36
C TYR A 186 -3.02 9.68 -8.05
N ILE A 187 -2.74 10.87 -8.58
CA ILE A 187 -3.73 11.71 -9.29
C ILE A 187 -4.19 11.00 -10.57
N THR A 188 -3.28 10.46 -11.38
CA THR A 188 -3.61 9.69 -12.59
C THR A 188 -4.50 8.50 -12.26
N ARG A 189 -4.18 7.76 -11.18
CA ARG A 189 -5.04 6.64 -10.72
C ARG A 189 -6.43 7.12 -10.32
N ALA A 190 -6.54 8.23 -9.60
CA ALA A 190 -7.83 8.78 -9.19
C ALA A 190 -8.66 9.24 -10.40
N GLY A 191 -8.03 9.88 -11.39
CA GLY A 191 -8.65 10.29 -12.64
C GLY A 191 -9.19 9.09 -13.43
N LEU A 192 -8.37 8.06 -13.65
CA LEU A 192 -8.79 6.83 -14.33
C LEU A 192 -9.92 6.11 -13.59
N TYR A 193 -9.91 6.11 -12.26
CA TYR A 193 -10.99 5.52 -11.46
C TYR A 193 -12.31 6.30 -11.62
N ALA A 194 -12.25 7.63 -11.60
CA ALA A 194 -13.41 8.49 -11.77
C ALA A 194 -14.01 8.36 -13.18
N GLU A 195 -13.17 8.34 -14.22
CA GLU A 195 -13.59 8.17 -15.61
C GLU A 195 -14.22 6.78 -15.83
N PHE A 196 -13.63 5.71 -15.31
CA PHE A 196 -14.21 4.37 -15.38
C PHE A 196 -15.55 4.27 -14.64
N HIS A 197 -15.71 4.97 -13.52
CA HIS A 197 -16.98 5.01 -12.79
C HIS A 197 -18.05 5.78 -13.59
N TYR A 198 -17.67 6.92 -14.16
CA TYR A 198 -18.54 7.74 -15.01
C TYR A 198 -19.00 6.97 -16.26
N SER A 199 -18.11 6.25 -16.94
CA SER A 199 -18.48 5.43 -18.10
C SER A 199 -19.44 4.29 -17.74
N ARG A 200 -19.34 3.70 -16.53
CA ARG A 200 -20.31 2.69 -16.07
C ARG A 200 -21.66 3.29 -15.67
N GLU A 201 -21.68 4.50 -15.12
CA GLU A 201 -22.93 5.21 -14.81
C GLU A 201 -23.64 5.66 -16.09
N GLY A 202 -22.91 6.12 -17.10
CA GLY A 202 -23.45 6.47 -18.42
C GLY A 202 -24.11 5.31 -19.15
N ASP A 203 -23.48 4.13 -19.15
CA ASP A 203 -23.99 2.90 -19.77
C ASP A 203 -25.30 2.41 -19.12
N CYS A 204 -25.44 2.57 -17.79
CA CYS A 204 -26.68 2.24 -17.08
C CYS A 204 -27.81 3.27 -17.28
N THR A 205 -27.51 4.49 -17.69
CA THR A 205 -28.53 5.50 -18.02
C THR A 205 -29.05 5.37 -19.46
N ASP A 206 -28.23 4.98 -20.42
CA ASP A 206 -28.68 4.77 -21.81
C ASP A 206 -29.54 3.49 -21.96
N ASP A 207 -29.28 2.45 -21.17
CA ASP A 207 -30.11 1.23 -21.11
C ASP A 207 -31.48 1.44 -20.43
N SER A 208 -31.75 2.63 -19.87
CA SER A 208 -33.04 2.99 -19.28
C SER A 208 -33.91 3.90 -20.18
N LEU A 209 -33.41 4.21 -21.38
CA LEU A 209 -34.08 5.03 -22.41
C LEU A 209 -34.42 4.27 -23.71
N LEU A 210 -34.30 2.94 -23.71
CA LEU A 210 -34.83 2.01 -24.73
C LEU A 210 -35.82 1.03 -24.09
#